data_AF-A0A1S3SDW1-F1
#
_entry.id   AF-A0A1S3SDW1-F1
#
_cell.length_a   1.000
_cell.length_b   1.000
_cell.length_c   1.000
_cell.angle_alpha   90.00
_cell.angle_beta   90.00
_cell.angle_gamma   90.00
#
_symmetry.space_group_name_H-M   'P 1'
#
loop_
_entity.id
_entity.type
_entity.pdbx_description
1 polymer ?
#
loop_
_entity_poly.entity_id
_entity_poly.type
_entity_poly.pdbx_seq_one_letter_code
_entity_poly.pdbx_strand_id
1 'polypeptide(L)'
;MKNMVMMDSIVGRNWPLTFLAGTLLWTSCLAAPMQCHFNSKALCVYEGRHYSLGESWMEDGCLQCTCLHPVGVGCCETVHHPVDFPGWCEVRVDTLTCKMTLVQSADPRLPCRPGNGHYQDPSHGSLEHYLQLAE
;
A
#
# COMPACT_ATOMS: atom_id res chain seq x y z
N MET A 1 -54.30 -41.15 7.65
CA MET A 1 -53.28 -42.22 7.75
C MET A 1 -52.82 -42.55 6.34
N LYS A 2 -51.50 -42.76 6.20
CA LYS A 2 -50.62 -42.91 5.01
C LYS A 2 -51.33 -43.55 3.79
N ASN A 3 -51.16 -43.03 2.58
CA ASN A 3 -49.98 -43.33 1.77
C ASN A 3 -49.55 -42.18 0.85
N MET A 4 -48.24 -41.94 0.89
CA MET A 4 -47.48 -41.01 0.09
C MET A 4 -47.09 -41.69 -1.23
N VAL A 5 -47.46 -41.09 -2.36
CA VAL A 5 -46.83 -41.34 -3.66
C VAL A 5 -46.41 -39.97 -4.17
N MET A 6 -45.09 -39.79 -4.29
CA MET A 6 -44.48 -38.63 -4.94
C MET A 6 -44.66 -38.76 -6.45
N MET A 7 -45.03 -37.68 -7.14
CA MET A 7 -44.47 -37.38 -8.46
C MET A 7 -44.55 -35.87 -8.71
N ASP A 8 -43.42 -35.36 -9.18
CA ASP A 8 -42.96 -33.98 -9.24
C ASP A 8 -43.91 -32.94 -9.85
N SER A 9 -44.03 -31.80 -9.18
CA SER A 9 -44.45 -30.53 -9.77
C SER A 9 -43.24 -29.60 -9.83
N ILE A 10 -42.64 -29.52 -11.02
CA ILE A 10 -41.53 -28.63 -11.35
C ILE A 10 -42.11 -27.23 -11.57
N VAL A 11 -42.36 -26.52 -10.48
CA VAL A 11 -42.68 -25.09 -10.48
C VAL A 11 -41.64 -24.37 -9.63
N GLY A 12 -40.97 -23.40 -10.26
CA GLY A 12 -40.45 -22.26 -9.51
C GLY A 12 -38.96 -22.27 -9.23
N ARG A 13 -38.19 -21.93 -10.26
CA ARG A 13 -37.28 -20.77 -10.20
C ARG A 13 -36.18 -20.84 -9.13
N ASN A 14 -35.16 -21.63 -9.45
CA ASN A 14 -33.75 -21.56 -9.05
C ASN A 14 -33.39 -20.44 -8.04
N TRP A 15 -33.56 -20.73 -6.75
CA TRP A 15 -33.15 -19.87 -5.63
C TRP A 15 -32.15 -20.65 -4.76
N PRO A 16 -30.89 -20.78 -5.21
CA PRO A 16 -29.80 -20.56 -4.26
C PRO A 16 -28.59 -19.81 -4.84
N LEU A 17 -28.69 -19.25 -6.05
CA LEU A 17 -27.55 -18.60 -6.74
C LEU A 17 -27.49 -17.07 -6.61
N THR A 18 -28.51 -16.43 -6.05
CA THR A 18 -28.57 -14.97 -5.88
C THR A 18 -28.08 -14.47 -4.51
N PHE A 19 -27.35 -15.30 -3.74
CA PHE A 19 -26.68 -14.87 -2.51
C PHE A 19 -25.15 -14.71 -2.64
N LEU A 20 -24.54 -15.08 -3.76
CA LEU A 20 -23.09 -14.93 -3.98
C LEU A 20 -22.69 -13.64 -4.72
N ALA A 21 -23.65 -12.86 -5.22
CA ALA A 21 -23.38 -11.63 -5.97
C ALA A 21 -23.28 -10.36 -5.08
N GLY A 22 -23.63 -10.45 -3.79
CA GLY A 22 -23.66 -9.31 -2.87
C GLY A 22 -22.34 -9.00 -2.15
N THR A 23 -21.36 -9.90 -2.19
CA THR A 23 -20.12 -9.80 -1.39
C THR A 23 -18.90 -9.31 -2.17
N LEU A 24 -19.02 -9.05 -3.48
CA LEU A 24 -17.88 -8.73 -4.35
C LEU A 24 -17.50 -7.24 -4.41
N LEU A 25 -18.07 -6.37 -3.56
CA LEU A 25 -17.83 -4.92 -3.66
C LEU A 25 -17.21 -4.26 -2.41
N TRP A 26 -16.79 -5.01 -1.39
CA TRP A 26 -16.15 -4.45 -0.19
C TRP A 26 -14.70 -4.90 0.00
N THR A 27 -13.96 -5.09 -1.09
CA THR A 27 -12.49 -5.12 -1.03
C THR A 27 -11.97 -3.70 -1.22
N SER A 28 -12.18 -2.84 -0.21
CA SER A 28 -11.44 -1.58 -0.13
C SER A 28 -9.98 -1.94 0.10
N CYS A 29 -9.17 -1.78 -0.95
CA CYS A 29 -7.72 -1.86 -0.87
C CYS A 29 -7.25 -0.88 0.21
N LEU A 30 -6.66 -1.39 1.30
CA LEU A 30 -5.98 -0.59 2.31
C LEU A 30 -4.67 -0.09 1.69
N ALA A 31 -4.76 0.81 0.71
CA ALA A 31 -3.61 1.58 0.29
C ALA A 31 -3.16 2.42 1.50
N ALA A 32 -1.87 2.38 1.82
CA ALA A 32 -1.30 3.20 2.87
C ALA A 32 -1.67 4.68 2.62
N PRO A 33 -2.03 5.44 3.67
CA PRO A 33 -2.42 6.83 3.50
C PRO A 33 -1.24 7.64 2.94
N MET A 34 -1.48 8.36 1.86
CA MET A 34 -0.56 9.39 1.36
C MET A 34 -0.72 10.65 2.23
N GLN A 35 0.39 11.22 2.67
CA GLN A 35 0.38 12.44 3.48
C GLN A 35 0.30 13.67 2.56
N CYS A 36 -0.67 14.55 2.82
CA CYS A 36 -0.86 15.80 2.10
C CYS A 36 -0.96 16.98 3.06
N HIS A 37 -0.42 18.12 2.65
CA HIS A 37 -0.43 19.36 3.40
C HIS A 37 -0.89 20.52 2.50
N PHE A 38 -1.68 21.44 3.07
CA PHE A 38 -2.17 22.62 2.36
C PHE A 38 -1.80 23.89 3.11
N ASN A 39 -1.24 24.86 2.39
CA ASN A 39 -0.91 26.17 2.89
C ASN A 39 -1.65 27.25 2.09
N SER A 40 -2.68 27.83 2.70
CA SER A 40 -3.49 28.90 2.11
C SER A 40 -2.79 30.26 2.02
N LYS A 41 -1.61 30.41 2.64
CA LYS A 41 -0.81 31.65 2.61
C LYS A 41 0.41 31.53 1.69
N ALA A 42 0.70 30.34 1.18
CA ALA A 42 1.81 30.13 0.26
C ALA A 42 1.51 30.77 -1.11
N LEU A 43 2.55 31.33 -1.72
CA LEU A 43 2.50 31.86 -3.08
C LEU A 43 2.75 30.72 -4.07
N CYS A 44 2.13 30.79 -5.26
CA CYS A 44 2.38 29.84 -6.34
C CYS A 44 3.68 30.18 -7.09
N VAL A 45 4.79 30.19 -6.37
CA VAL A 45 6.13 30.46 -6.90
C VAL A 45 7.09 29.40 -6.37
N TYR A 46 7.78 28.73 -7.27
CA TYR A 46 8.80 27.73 -6.94
C TYR A 46 10.00 27.92 -7.87
N GLU A 47 11.21 27.95 -7.29
CA GLU A 47 12.47 28.24 -8.00
C GLU A 47 12.42 29.49 -8.90
N GLY A 48 11.71 30.53 -8.46
CA GLY A 48 11.55 31.78 -9.20
C GLY A 48 10.55 31.71 -10.37
N ARG A 49 9.96 30.54 -10.65
CA ARG A 49 8.88 30.38 -11.62
C ARG A 49 7.52 30.58 -10.97
N HIS A 50 6.68 31.40 -11.59
CA HIS A 50 5.27 31.55 -11.23
C HIS A 50 4.43 30.42 -11.85
N TYR A 51 3.56 29.83 -11.04
CA TYR A 51 2.62 28.79 -11.43
C TYR A 51 1.19 29.35 -11.42
N SER A 52 0.44 29.03 -12.47
CA SER A 52 -0.97 29.34 -12.61
C SER A 52 -1.82 28.38 -11.78
N LEU A 53 -3.06 28.75 -11.48
CA LEU A 53 -4.02 27.88 -10.81
C LEU A 53 -4.17 26.55 -11.56
N GLY A 54 -4.08 25.45 -10.82
CA GLY A 54 -4.13 24.09 -11.34
C GLY A 54 -2.79 23.56 -11.87
N GLU A 55 -1.76 24.41 -12.04
CA GLU A 55 -0.43 23.93 -12.39
C GLU A 55 0.24 23.27 -11.18
N SER A 56 1.09 22.29 -11.48
CA SER A 56 1.82 21.51 -10.47
C SER A 56 3.31 21.47 -10.75
N TRP A 57 4.07 21.22 -9.70
CA TRP A 57 5.51 21.02 -9.75
C TRP A 57 5.95 19.95 -8.76
N MET A 58 7.14 19.41 -8.97
CA MET A 58 7.80 18.53 -8.02
C MET A 58 8.75 19.37 -7.18
N GLU A 59 8.56 19.34 -5.86
CA GLU A 59 9.50 19.91 -4.89
C GLU A 59 10.52 18.84 -4.46
N ASP A 60 11.65 19.29 -3.93
CA ASP A 60 12.65 18.42 -3.31
C ASP A 60 12.01 17.53 -2.24
N GLY A 61 12.36 16.24 -2.25
CA GLY A 61 11.79 15.27 -1.31
C GLY A 61 10.49 14.60 -1.77
N CYS A 62 10.23 14.55 -3.07
CA CYS A 62 9.13 13.77 -3.67
C CYS A 62 7.74 14.26 -3.28
N LEU A 63 7.58 15.58 -3.24
CA LEU A 63 6.33 16.27 -3.00
C LEU A 63 5.79 16.83 -4.31
N GLN A 64 4.62 16.33 -4.75
CA GLN A 64 3.88 16.95 -5.84
C GLN A 64 3.04 18.09 -5.28
N CYS A 65 3.41 19.31 -5.62
CA CYS A 65 2.70 20.53 -5.23
C CYS A 65 1.81 21.03 -6.35
N THR A 66 0.66 21.58 -6.02
CA THR A 66 -0.31 22.17 -6.96
C THR A 66 -0.75 23.54 -6.46
N CYS A 67 -0.81 24.52 -7.37
CA CYS A 67 -1.38 25.84 -7.09
C CYS A 67 -2.91 25.77 -7.04
N LEU A 68 -3.51 26.12 -5.91
CA LEU A 68 -4.94 25.96 -5.63
C LEU A 68 -5.64 27.30 -5.31
N HIS A 69 -6.97 27.28 -5.39
CA HIS A 69 -7.86 28.44 -5.22
C HIS A 69 -8.10 28.80 -3.73
N PRO A 70 -8.31 30.09 -3.35
CA PRO A 70 -8.21 31.32 -4.15
C PRO A 70 -6.76 31.80 -4.36
N VAL A 71 -5.85 31.53 -3.41
CA VAL A 71 -4.38 31.47 -3.58
C VAL A 71 -3.90 30.52 -2.48
N GLY A 72 -3.07 29.54 -2.83
CA GLY A 72 -2.49 28.61 -1.87
C GLY A 72 -1.81 27.43 -2.57
N VAL A 73 -1.06 26.65 -1.82
CA VAL A 73 -0.32 25.51 -2.33
C VAL A 73 -0.70 24.26 -1.56
N GLY A 74 -1.14 23.22 -2.26
CA GLY A 74 -1.31 21.88 -1.72
C GLY A 74 -0.19 20.97 -2.21
N CYS A 75 0.50 20.30 -1.29
CA CYS A 75 1.56 19.36 -1.61
C CYS A 75 1.26 17.99 -1.01
N CYS A 76 1.51 16.93 -1.78
CA CYS A 76 1.34 15.56 -1.35
C CYS A 76 2.60 14.76 -1.64
N GLU A 77 2.95 13.85 -0.75
CA GLU A 77 4.01 12.88 -0.99
C GLU A 77 3.60 11.94 -2.13
N THR A 78 4.50 11.73 -3.08
CA THR A 78 4.31 10.77 -4.18
C THR A 78 4.91 9.40 -3.87
N VAL A 79 5.62 9.29 -2.77
CA VAL A 79 6.27 8.07 -2.32
C VAL A 79 5.26 7.11 -1.68
N HIS A 80 5.30 5.85 -2.11
CA HIS A 80 4.48 4.79 -1.51
C HIS A 80 5.22 4.16 -0.33
N HIS A 81 4.73 4.43 0.88
CA HIS A 81 5.29 3.89 2.11
C HIS A 81 4.97 2.39 2.26
N PRO A 82 6.00 1.51 2.32
CA PRO A 82 5.78 0.11 2.67
C PRO A 82 5.19 0.02 4.07
N VAL A 83 4.04 -0.63 4.18
CA VAL A 83 3.44 -1.02 5.45
C VAL A 83 3.79 -2.48 5.74
N ASP A 84 3.96 -2.83 7.01
CA ASP A 84 4.17 -4.20 7.49
C ASP A 84 5.37 -4.92 6.84
N PHE A 85 6.58 -4.40 7.09
CA PHE A 85 7.83 -5.00 6.63
C PHE A 85 8.72 -5.47 7.79
N PRO A 86 9.76 -6.28 7.52
CA PRO A 86 10.64 -6.78 8.55
C PRO A 86 11.40 -5.74 9.38
N GLY A 87 11.62 -5.97 10.68
CA GLY A 87 12.51 -5.16 11.51
C GLY A 87 13.99 -5.24 11.11
N TRP A 88 14.40 -6.24 10.33
CA TRP A 88 15.73 -6.32 9.70
C TRP A 88 15.80 -5.62 8.34
N CYS A 89 14.73 -4.94 7.94
CA CYS A 89 14.69 -4.11 6.75
C CYS A 89 14.61 -2.63 7.13
N GLU A 90 15.17 -1.80 6.27
CA GLU A 90 15.06 -0.35 6.33
C GLU A 90 14.48 0.18 5.01
N VAL A 91 13.73 1.27 5.11
CA VAL A 91 13.20 1.98 3.94
C VAL A 91 14.27 2.92 3.40
N ARG A 92 14.54 2.83 2.09
CA ARG A 92 15.37 3.79 1.35
C ARG A 92 14.55 4.47 0.27
N VAL A 93 14.61 5.80 0.27
CA VAL A 93 13.95 6.65 -0.74
C VAL A 93 14.99 7.07 -1.76
N ASP A 94 14.71 6.76 -3.03
CA ASP A 94 15.43 7.37 -4.16
C ASP A 94 14.76 8.71 -4.48
N THR A 95 15.47 9.81 -4.25
CA THR A 95 14.93 11.18 -4.46
C THR A 95 14.83 11.57 -5.93
N LEU A 96 15.51 10.87 -6.85
CA LEU A 96 15.45 11.13 -8.28
C LEU A 96 14.24 10.44 -8.91
N THR A 97 13.93 9.23 -8.46
CA THR A 97 12.82 8.43 -9.00
C THR A 97 11.59 8.40 -8.11
N CYS A 98 11.69 8.97 -6.91
CA CYS A 98 10.65 8.95 -5.88
C CYS A 98 10.13 7.56 -5.55
N LYS A 99 11.05 6.59 -5.55
CA LYS A 99 10.77 5.19 -5.27
C LYS A 99 11.29 4.82 -3.89
N MET A 100 10.42 4.22 -3.08
CA MET A 100 10.82 3.57 -1.85
C MET A 100 11.21 2.12 -2.10
N THR A 101 12.30 1.68 -1.49
CA THR A 101 12.80 0.30 -1.54
C THR A 101 13.12 -0.19 -0.15
N LEU A 102 12.93 -1.49 0.10
CA LEU A 102 13.35 -2.15 1.33
C LEU A 102 14.73 -2.76 1.13
N VAL A 103 15.67 -2.39 1.98
CA VAL A 103 17.05 -2.91 1.99
C VAL A 103 17.34 -3.52 3.37
N GLN A 104 18.32 -4.42 3.45
CA GLN A 104 18.68 -5.01 4.74
C GLN A 104 19.33 -3.96 5.65
N SER A 105 18.95 -3.94 6.93
CA SER A 105 19.60 -3.10 7.94
C SER A 105 21.08 -3.43 8.11
N ALA A 106 21.45 -4.71 7.96
CA ALA A 106 22.83 -5.18 8.08
C ALA A 106 23.71 -4.81 6.86
N ASP A 107 23.15 -4.80 5.64
CA ASP A 107 23.83 -4.36 4.42
C ASP A 107 22.85 -3.67 3.47
N PRO A 108 22.81 -2.32 3.46
CA PRO A 108 21.89 -1.54 2.63
C PRO A 108 22.06 -1.72 1.12
N ARG A 109 23.12 -2.41 0.65
CA ARG A 109 23.31 -2.73 -0.77
C ARG A 109 22.46 -3.92 -1.21
N LEU A 110 21.95 -4.70 -0.26
CA LEU A 110 21.17 -5.90 -0.52
C LEU A 110 19.66 -5.59 -0.37
N PRO A 111 18.84 -5.96 -1.36
CA PRO A 111 17.39 -5.81 -1.25
C PRO A 111 16.82 -6.79 -0.23
N CYS A 112 15.80 -6.37 0.49
CA CYS A 112 14.97 -7.28 1.25
C CYS A 112 14.15 -8.16 0.29
N ARG A 113 14.29 -9.47 0.42
CA ARG A 113 13.49 -10.45 -0.32
C ARG A 113 12.61 -11.20 0.65
N PRO A 114 11.31 -11.38 0.36
CA PRO A 114 10.48 -12.30 1.10
C PRO A 114 11.13 -13.69 0.99
N GLY A 115 11.66 -14.21 2.10
CA GLY A 115 12.05 -15.61 2.18
C GLY A 115 10.80 -16.47 1.97
N ASN A 116 10.95 -17.62 1.32
CA ASN A 116 9.87 -18.58 1.14
C ASN A 116 9.38 -19.06 2.52
N GLY A 117 8.35 -18.41 3.07
CA GLY A 117 7.66 -18.82 4.30
C GLY A 117 8.41 -18.62 5.63
N HIS A 118 9.70 -18.35 5.62
CA HIS A 118 10.47 -18.04 6.83
C HIS A 118 11.11 -16.66 6.70
N TYR A 119 10.66 -15.76 7.55
CA TYR A 119 11.31 -14.50 7.84
C TYR A 119 12.66 -14.82 8.51
N GLN A 120 13.65 -15.15 7.69
CA GLN A 120 15.02 -15.36 8.14
C GLN A 120 15.65 -13.98 8.20
N ASP A 121 15.78 -13.45 9.42
CA ASP A 121 16.63 -12.31 9.68
C ASP A 121 18.08 -12.70 9.33
N PRO A 122 18.73 -12.09 8.32
CA PRO A 122 20.11 -12.41 7.96
C PRO A 122 21.11 -12.13 9.09
N SER A 123 20.73 -11.27 10.05
CA SER A 123 21.53 -10.85 11.21
C SER A 123 21.58 -11.92 12.29
N HIS A 124 20.51 -12.71 12.41
CA HIS A 124 20.41 -13.86 13.29
C HIS A 124 20.42 -15.11 12.41
N GLY A 125 21.61 -15.65 12.15
CA GLY A 125 21.77 -16.89 11.39
C GLY A 125 20.68 -17.91 11.77
N SER A 126 20.12 -18.57 10.74
CA SER A 126 19.09 -19.60 10.80
C SER A 126 18.85 -20.18 12.20
N LEU A 127 17.66 -19.97 12.76
CA LEU A 127 17.24 -20.50 14.07
C LEU A 127 17.47 -22.02 14.22
N GLU A 128 17.63 -22.75 13.10
CA GLU A 128 18.07 -24.14 13.07
C GLU A 128 19.38 -24.37 13.86
N HIS A 129 20.29 -23.41 13.87
CA HIS A 129 21.60 -23.58 14.51
C HIS A 129 21.58 -23.45 16.04
N TYR A 130 20.53 -22.84 16.62
CA TYR A 130 20.36 -22.72 18.07
C TYR A 130 19.71 -23.96 18.70
N LEU A 131 18.88 -24.70 17.95
CA LEU A 131 18.24 -25.93 18.44
C LEU A 131 19.20 -27.12 18.51
N GLN A 132 20.33 -27.07 17.79
CA GLN A 132 21.35 -28.13 17.79
C GLN A 132 22.40 -28.01 18.91
N LEU A 133 22.37 -26.93 19.69
CA LEU A 133 23.23 -26.73 20.88
C LEU A 133 22.50 -27.05 22.20
N ALA A 134 21.27 -27.55 22.11
CA ALA A 134 20.45 -27.94 23.26
C ALA A 134 20.31 -29.47 23.42
N GLU A 135 21.17 -30.27 22.77
CA GLU A 135 21.37 -31.70 23.04
C GLU A 135 22.75 -31.97 23.65
#